data_AF-A0A420ZC23-F1
#
_entry.id   AF-A0A420ZC23-F1
#
_cell.length_a   1.000
_cell.length_b   1.000
_cell.length_c   1.000
_cell.angle_alpha   90.00
_cell.angle_beta   90.00
_cell.angle_gamma   90.00
#
_symmetry.space_group_name_H-M   'P 1'
#
loop_
_entity.id
_entity.type
_entity.pdbx_description
1 polymer ?
#
loop_
_entity_poly.entity_id
_entity_poly.type
_entity_poly.pdbx_seq_one_letter_code
_entity_poly.pdbx_strand_id
1 'polypeptide(L)'
;MENKYIYSKVFFIYSLLFIYVSLIPFYYLPYLNIGKISLPIFKYLHLLFIFFLFKFSLAKIKQIDFKSRLNILILVYLVLTFLSGLFTNYYLISLSKAFYYALTGITLYFLLAALSWTEKRIENFLILFVCIGFLVSIYGLFTFILQKNIIFSHLLPNKSVLISPEVFLEYGRISSVFTNPHLLAIFLSAIFPLAAYLWLKQKRLFGFLLYAVVNLIIAGAMILTFSLESDICLFVVCVFCLFSREYGNISFPYRKITRIIFIFILFVSICVLSVAGFYLYFKVNNISYGESVFLGRIKLSMLANPHGFSFRWESVILAFKNWFINSGFGLGIGKIENGTNIIGRLTLDNFYCTSLLEYGFWATAVMLAVFASFVFNIFKNKNKHKLVLIMGVSICSFFVGMFFCEPLHHPTLRIFFWSLAGMLTGFINAITRT
;
A
#
# COMPACT_ATOMS: atom_id res chain seq x y z
N MET A 1 -13.71 -27.45 18.46
CA MET A 1 -12.28 -27.61 18.09
C MET A 1 -12.00 -27.29 16.62
N GLU A 2 -12.91 -27.60 15.70
CA GLU A 2 -12.77 -27.40 14.25
C GLU A 2 -12.40 -25.95 13.82
N ASN A 3 -13.05 -24.93 14.39
CA ASN A 3 -12.75 -23.52 14.06
C ASN A 3 -11.34 -23.06 14.47
N LYS A 4 -10.67 -23.71 15.44
CA LYS A 4 -9.29 -23.36 15.85
C LYS A 4 -8.29 -23.90 14.83
N TYR A 5 -8.52 -25.10 14.32
CA TYR A 5 -7.67 -25.76 13.34
C TYR A 5 -7.71 -25.06 11.98
N ILE A 6 -8.92 -24.69 11.50
CA ILE A 6 -9.09 -23.93 10.25
C ILE A 6 -8.34 -22.60 10.32
N TYR A 7 -8.50 -21.85 11.41
CA TYR A 7 -7.79 -20.58 11.59
C TYR A 7 -6.27 -20.75 11.54
N SER A 8 -5.72 -21.76 12.22
CA SER A 8 -4.27 -22.01 12.22
C SER A 8 -3.73 -22.26 10.80
N LYS A 9 -4.46 -23.00 9.97
CA LYS A 9 -4.09 -23.24 8.57
C LYS A 9 -4.19 -21.99 7.73
N VAL A 10 -5.29 -21.23 7.86
CA VAL A 10 -5.47 -19.97 7.15
C VAL A 10 -4.37 -18.98 7.50
N PHE A 11 -4.06 -18.82 8.79
CA PHE A 11 -2.98 -17.96 9.25
C PHE A 11 -1.63 -18.40 8.68
N PHE A 12 -1.31 -19.70 8.70
CA PHE A 12 -0.07 -20.21 8.14
C PHE A 12 0.06 -19.96 6.63
N ILE A 13 -0.96 -20.34 5.84
CA ILE A 13 -0.96 -20.16 4.39
C ILE A 13 -0.89 -18.67 4.03
N TYR A 14 -1.64 -17.84 4.74
CA TYR A 14 -1.60 -16.39 4.54
C TYR A 14 -0.24 -15.81 4.92
N SER A 15 0.38 -16.29 6.00
CA SER A 15 1.72 -15.85 6.40
C SER A 15 2.73 -16.15 5.30
N LEU A 16 2.69 -17.35 4.72
CA LEU A 16 3.54 -17.71 3.59
C LEU A 16 3.26 -16.83 2.37
N LEU A 17 1.99 -16.62 2.01
CA LEU A 17 1.59 -15.73 0.92
C LEU A 17 2.16 -14.32 1.15
N PHE A 18 1.96 -13.76 2.34
CA PHE A 18 2.30 -12.38 2.63
C PHE A 18 3.81 -12.16 2.74
N ILE A 19 4.55 -13.12 3.31
CA ILE A 19 6.02 -13.18 3.29
C ILE A 19 6.51 -13.22 1.83
N TYR A 20 5.94 -14.14 1.04
CA TYR A 20 6.31 -14.32 -0.36
C TYR A 20 6.13 -13.01 -1.15
N VAL A 21 4.96 -12.38 -1.08
CA VAL A 21 4.72 -11.17 -1.87
C VAL A 21 5.43 -9.93 -1.33
N SER A 22 5.78 -9.89 -0.05
CA SER A 22 6.36 -8.69 0.56
C SER A 22 7.87 -8.70 0.65
N LEU A 23 8.52 -9.87 0.71
CA LEU A 23 9.97 -9.98 0.83
C LEU A 23 10.65 -10.38 -0.47
N ILE A 24 9.91 -10.97 -1.42
CA ILE A 24 10.48 -11.37 -2.69
C ILE A 24 10.18 -10.30 -3.75
N PRO A 25 11.22 -9.63 -4.27
CA PRO A 25 11.08 -8.66 -5.35
C PRO A 25 10.58 -9.33 -6.62
N PHE A 26 9.31 -9.08 -6.98
CA PHE A 26 8.65 -9.69 -8.15
C PHE A 26 9.38 -9.45 -9.48
N TYR A 27 10.16 -8.38 -9.56
CA TYR A 27 10.91 -8.00 -10.75
C TYR A 27 12.16 -8.84 -10.98
N TYR A 28 12.69 -9.51 -9.96
CA TYR A 28 13.81 -10.45 -10.09
C TYR A 28 13.36 -11.92 -10.26
N LEU A 29 12.04 -12.19 -10.23
CA LEU A 29 11.56 -13.56 -10.39
C LEU A 29 11.85 -14.09 -11.80
N PRO A 30 12.55 -15.25 -11.91
CA PRO A 30 12.93 -15.81 -13.19
C PRO A 30 11.74 -16.36 -13.95
N TYR A 31 11.87 -16.45 -15.27
CA TYR A 31 10.99 -17.25 -16.11
C TYR A 31 11.48 -18.70 -16.12
N LEU A 32 10.56 -19.66 -16.04
CA LEU A 32 10.83 -21.06 -16.31
C LEU A 32 10.78 -21.27 -17.83
N ASN A 33 11.92 -21.58 -18.44
CA ASN A 33 11.99 -21.85 -19.87
C ASN A 33 11.68 -23.33 -20.12
N ILE A 34 10.54 -23.64 -20.73
CA ILE A 34 10.19 -24.98 -21.22
C ILE A 34 10.35 -24.96 -22.75
N GLY A 35 11.48 -25.46 -23.24
CA GLY A 35 11.86 -25.35 -24.65
C GLY A 35 12.03 -23.88 -25.05
N LYS A 36 11.25 -23.42 -26.04
CA LYS A 36 11.26 -22.01 -26.52
C LYS A 36 10.30 -21.08 -25.77
N ILE A 37 9.51 -21.61 -24.83
CA ILE A 37 8.47 -20.84 -24.13
C ILE A 37 9.00 -20.43 -22.75
N SER A 38 9.00 -19.13 -22.45
CA SER A 38 9.36 -18.58 -21.15
C SER A 38 8.10 -18.35 -20.30
N LEU A 39 7.87 -19.18 -19.28
CA LEU A 39 6.71 -19.12 -18.41
C LEU A 39 7.05 -18.43 -17.08
N PRO A 40 6.37 -17.33 -16.69
CA PRO A 40 6.61 -16.66 -15.41
C PRO A 40 5.94 -17.37 -14.22
N ILE A 41 6.18 -18.68 -14.06
CA ILE A 41 5.50 -19.53 -13.07
C ILE A 41 5.63 -18.96 -11.66
N PHE A 42 6.84 -18.52 -11.29
CA PHE A 42 7.07 -17.95 -9.97
C PHE A 42 6.25 -16.67 -9.76
N LYS A 43 6.08 -15.80 -10.77
CA LYS A 43 5.26 -14.59 -10.62
C LYS A 43 3.82 -14.91 -10.23
N TYR A 44 3.28 -16.06 -10.63
CA TYR A 44 1.92 -16.49 -10.34
C TYR A 44 1.78 -17.40 -9.10
N LEU A 45 2.87 -17.72 -8.39
CA LEU A 45 2.84 -18.63 -7.22
C LEU A 45 1.85 -18.16 -6.13
N HIS A 46 1.68 -16.85 -5.97
CA HIS A 46 0.72 -16.29 -5.02
C HIS A 46 -0.73 -16.69 -5.30
N LEU A 47 -1.11 -16.95 -6.57
CA LEU A 47 -2.44 -17.47 -6.93
C LEU A 47 -2.69 -18.85 -6.33
N LEU A 48 -1.66 -19.69 -6.26
CA LEU A 48 -1.75 -21.03 -5.67
C LEU A 48 -1.99 -20.95 -4.15
N PHE A 49 -1.34 -20.02 -3.45
CA PHE A 49 -1.66 -19.78 -2.03
C PHE A 49 -3.10 -19.27 -1.84
N ILE A 50 -3.57 -18.37 -2.71
CA ILE A 50 -4.96 -17.86 -2.66
C ILE A 50 -5.96 -18.99 -2.92
N PHE A 51 -5.68 -19.89 -3.86
CA PHE A 51 -6.49 -21.08 -4.11
C PHE A 51 -6.57 -21.98 -2.87
N PHE A 52 -5.45 -22.20 -2.17
CA PHE A 52 -5.47 -22.94 -0.91
C PHE A 52 -6.29 -22.23 0.17
N LEU A 53 -6.17 -20.90 0.31
CA LEU A 53 -7.01 -20.12 1.22
C LEU A 53 -8.51 -20.24 0.88
N PHE A 54 -8.83 -20.24 -0.41
CA PHE A 54 -10.20 -20.44 -0.92
C PHE A 54 -10.76 -21.81 -0.53
N LYS A 55 -9.98 -22.88 -0.67
CA LYS A 55 -10.40 -24.23 -0.25
C LYS A 55 -10.80 -24.30 1.22
N PHE A 56 -10.08 -23.62 2.13
CA PHE A 56 -10.37 -23.67 3.58
C PHE A 56 -11.53 -22.77 4.03
N SER A 57 -11.86 -21.76 3.24
CA SER A 57 -12.89 -20.76 3.55
C SER A 57 -14.20 -21.01 2.80
N LEU A 58 -14.22 -21.90 1.79
CA LEU A 58 -15.41 -22.26 1.02
C LEU A 58 -16.59 -22.64 1.93
N ALA A 59 -16.31 -23.40 2.98
CA ALA A 59 -17.30 -23.82 3.98
C ALA A 59 -17.88 -22.65 4.80
N LYS A 60 -17.24 -21.47 4.79
CA LYS A 60 -17.63 -20.27 5.55
C LYS A 60 -18.17 -19.15 4.66
N ILE A 61 -18.17 -19.29 3.34
CA ILE A 61 -18.69 -18.27 2.39
C ILE A 61 -20.14 -17.88 2.72
N LYS A 62 -20.95 -18.81 3.24
CA LYS A 62 -22.34 -18.55 3.68
C LYS A 62 -22.46 -17.46 4.77
N GLN A 63 -21.36 -17.10 5.45
CA GLN A 63 -21.34 -16.05 6.47
C GLN A 63 -21.23 -14.63 5.90
N ILE A 64 -20.88 -14.51 4.61
CA ILE A 64 -20.79 -13.22 3.91
C ILE A 64 -22.20 -12.69 3.69
N ASP A 65 -22.46 -11.49 4.22
CA ASP A 65 -23.69 -10.78 3.93
C ASP A 65 -23.60 -10.09 2.57
N PHE A 66 -24.04 -10.78 1.51
CA PHE A 66 -24.11 -10.21 0.17
C PHE A 66 -25.13 -9.07 0.02
N LYS A 67 -25.98 -8.82 1.03
CA LYS A 67 -26.87 -7.65 1.05
C LYS A 67 -26.17 -6.38 1.54
N SER A 68 -24.96 -6.50 2.09
CA SER A 68 -24.17 -5.35 2.51
C SER A 68 -23.84 -4.45 1.31
N ARG A 69 -24.10 -3.14 1.44
CA ARG A 69 -23.82 -2.13 0.41
C ARG A 69 -22.36 -2.18 -0.06
N LEU A 70 -21.42 -2.36 0.86
CA LEU A 70 -19.99 -2.45 0.55
C LEU A 70 -19.68 -3.66 -0.37
N ASN A 71 -20.26 -4.82 -0.06
CA ASN A 71 -20.05 -6.03 -0.84
C ASN A 71 -20.64 -5.90 -2.25
N ILE A 72 -21.82 -5.29 -2.36
CA ILE A 72 -22.45 -4.99 -3.65
C ILE A 72 -21.56 -4.05 -4.46
N LEU A 73 -21.06 -2.97 -3.86
CA LEU A 73 -20.18 -2.02 -4.56
C LEU A 73 -18.89 -2.68 -5.07
N ILE A 74 -18.28 -3.57 -4.29
CA ILE A 74 -17.07 -4.32 -4.71
C ILE A 74 -17.39 -5.25 -5.90
N LEU A 75 -18.55 -5.92 -5.89
CA LEU A 75 -18.99 -6.77 -7.01
C LEU A 75 -19.33 -5.95 -8.24
N VAL A 76 -20.00 -4.80 -8.09
CA VAL A 76 -20.28 -3.89 -9.20
C VAL A 76 -18.97 -3.36 -9.80
N TYR A 77 -18.00 -2.96 -8.96
CA TYR A 77 -16.68 -2.55 -9.43
C TYR A 77 -16.02 -3.64 -10.27
N LEU A 78 -16.02 -4.89 -9.78
CA LEU A 78 -15.50 -6.04 -10.51
C LEU A 78 -16.15 -6.18 -11.89
N VAL A 79 -17.48 -6.19 -11.95
CA VAL A 79 -18.23 -6.33 -13.21
C VAL A 79 -17.89 -5.20 -14.17
N LEU A 80 -17.84 -3.95 -13.70
CA LEU A 80 -17.47 -2.80 -14.53
C LEU A 80 -16.03 -2.91 -15.05
N THR A 81 -15.10 -3.39 -14.24
CA THR A 81 -13.69 -3.60 -14.63
C THR A 81 -13.57 -4.68 -15.72
N PHE A 82 -14.36 -5.76 -15.63
CA PHE A 82 -14.42 -6.78 -16.67
C PHE A 82 -15.07 -6.26 -17.96
N LEU A 83 -16.21 -5.57 -17.83
CA LEU A 83 -16.89 -4.97 -18.98
C LEU A 83 -15.99 -3.99 -19.70
N SER A 84 -15.28 -3.11 -18.98
CA SER A 84 -14.31 -2.21 -19.59
C SER A 84 -13.25 -2.97 -20.38
N GLY A 85 -12.81 -4.14 -19.90
CA GLY A 85 -11.84 -4.97 -20.60
C GLY A 85 -12.30 -5.47 -21.98
N LEU A 86 -13.59 -5.77 -22.14
CA LEU A 86 -14.18 -6.24 -23.40
C LEU A 86 -14.14 -5.19 -24.52
N PHE A 87 -14.18 -3.91 -24.15
CA PHE A 87 -14.24 -2.80 -25.11
C PHE A 87 -12.86 -2.21 -25.44
N THR A 88 -11.79 -2.85 -25.00
CA THR A 88 -10.41 -2.40 -25.29
C THR A 88 -9.87 -3.06 -26.57
N ASN A 89 -9.00 -2.35 -27.29
CA ASN A 89 -8.30 -2.89 -28.47
C ASN A 89 -7.47 -4.15 -28.16
N TYR A 90 -7.12 -4.36 -26.88
CA TYR A 90 -6.37 -5.51 -26.38
C TYR A 90 -7.20 -6.31 -25.36
N TYR A 91 -8.43 -6.67 -25.74
CA TYR A 91 -9.42 -7.28 -24.85
C TYR A 91 -8.90 -8.49 -24.06
N LEU A 92 -8.11 -9.40 -24.66
CA LEU A 92 -7.55 -10.56 -23.96
C LEU A 92 -6.60 -10.14 -22.82
N ILE A 93 -5.73 -9.16 -23.06
CA ILE A 93 -4.78 -8.70 -22.05
C ILE A 93 -5.53 -7.96 -20.94
N SER A 94 -6.50 -7.12 -21.29
CA SER A 94 -7.31 -6.38 -20.32
C SER A 94 -8.16 -7.31 -19.44
N LEU A 95 -8.84 -8.29 -20.05
CA LEU A 95 -9.58 -9.33 -19.33
C LEU A 95 -8.68 -10.14 -18.42
N SER A 96 -7.49 -10.54 -18.88
CA SER A 96 -6.55 -11.30 -18.05
C SER A 96 -6.06 -10.49 -16.85
N LYS A 97 -5.80 -9.19 -17.00
CA LYS A 97 -5.47 -8.28 -15.88
C LYS A 97 -6.63 -8.12 -14.91
N ALA A 98 -7.84 -7.87 -15.40
CA ALA A 98 -9.03 -7.77 -14.56
C ALA A 98 -9.29 -9.06 -13.78
N PHE A 99 -9.17 -10.21 -14.43
CA PHE A 99 -9.27 -11.52 -13.80
C PHE A 99 -8.17 -11.75 -12.76
N TYR A 100 -6.93 -11.39 -13.09
CA TYR A 100 -5.81 -11.47 -12.17
C TYR A 100 -6.04 -10.58 -10.92
N TYR A 101 -6.56 -9.36 -11.08
CA TYR A 101 -6.90 -8.46 -9.96
C TYR A 101 -8.07 -8.95 -9.12
N ALA A 102 -9.11 -9.49 -9.76
CA ALA A 102 -10.22 -10.15 -9.09
C ALA A 102 -9.74 -11.30 -8.20
N LEU A 103 -8.90 -12.19 -8.76
CA LEU A 103 -8.37 -13.34 -8.05
C LEU A 103 -7.45 -12.94 -6.90
N THR A 104 -6.59 -11.93 -7.11
CA THR A 104 -5.56 -11.59 -6.12
C THR A 104 -5.99 -10.57 -5.08
N GLY A 105 -7.08 -9.83 -5.31
CA GLY A 105 -7.60 -8.81 -4.40
C GLY A 105 -8.99 -9.16 -3.87
N ILE A 106 -10.00 -9.08 -4.72
CA ILE A 106 -11.42 -9.20 -4.34
C ILE A 106 -11.72 -10.57 -3.73
N THR A 107 -11.10 -11.63 -4.25
CA THR A 107 -11.21 -12.97 -3.66
C THR A 107 -10.69 -12.94 -2.22
N LEU A 108 -9.50 -12.40 -1.96
CA LEU A 108 -8.95 -12.28 -0.60
C LEU A 108 -9.84 -11.46 0.34
N TYR A 109 -10.46 -10.38 -0.15
CA TYR A 109 -11.42 -9.61 0.62
C TYR A 109 -12.57 -10.48 1.13
N PHE A 110 -13.25 -11.21 0.25
CA PHE A 110 -14.37 -12.07 0.62
C PHE A 110 -13.94 -13.24 1.50
N LEU A 111 -12.78 -13.84 1.19
CA LEU A 111 -12.19 -14.91 1.98
C LEU A 111 -11.97 -14.51 3.43
N LEU A 112 -11.38 -13.35 3.66
CA LEU A 112 -11.08 -12.87 5.00
C LEU A 112 -12.33 -12.29 5.67
N ALA A 113 -13.24 -11.64 4.93
CA ALA A 113 -14.51 -11.17 5.48
C ALA A 113 -15.42 -12.31 5.97
N ALA A 114 -15.31 -13.50 5.39
CA ALA A 114 -16.07 -14.70 5.78
C ALA A 114 -15.59 -15.36 7.09
N LEU A 115 -14.42 -14.98 7.60
CA LEU A 115 -13.85 -15.60 8.81
C LEU A 115 -14.40 -14.96 10.08
N SER A 116 -14.55 -15.77 11.13
CA SER A 116 -14.91 -15.28 12.45
C SER A 116 -13.70 -14.66 13.14
N TRP A 117 -13.57 -13.34 13.03
CA TRP A 117 -12.49 -12.60 13.66
C TRP A 117 -12.75 -12.37 15.14
N THR A 118 -11.75 -12.71 15.95
CA THR A 118 -11.65 -12.24 17.33
C THR A 118 -10.51 -11.23 17.42
N GLU A 119 -10.52 -10.36 18.43
CA GLU A 119 -9.46 -9.37 18.66
C GLU A 119 -8.06 -10.02 18.63
N LYS A 120 -7.87 -11.11 19.37
CA LYS A 120 -6.60 -11.86 19.42
C LYS A 120 -6.16 -12.39 18.05
N ARG A 121 -7.10 -12.79 17.19
CA ARG A 121 -6.79 -13.28 15.84
C ARG A 121 -6.28 -12.14 14.96
N ILE A 122 -6.98 -11.01 14.96
CA ILE A 122 -6.56 -9.82 14.21
C ILE A 122 -5.18 -9.38 14.66
N GLU A 123 -4.93 -9.33 15.97
CA GLU A 123 -3.62 -8.93 16.51
C GLU A 123 -2.48 -9.81 16.01
N ASN A 124 -2.67 -11.12 15.88
CA ASN A 124 -1.65 -11.99 15.33
C ASN A 124 -1.31 -11.63 13.86
N PHE A 125 -2.32 -11.25 13.06
CA PHE A 125 -2.10 -10.75 11.69
C PHE A 125 -1.43 -9.38 11.69
N LEU A 126 -1.79 -8.48 12.61
CA LEU A 126 -1.14 -7.17 12.75
C LEU A 126 0.34 -7.33 13.12
N ILE A 127 0.67 -8.25 14.03
CA ILE A 127 2.05 -8.56 14.38
C ILE A 127 2.82 -9.03 13.14
N LEU A 128 2.26 -9.96 12.35
CA LEU A 128 2.87 -10.41 11.10
C LEU A 128 3.11 -9.23 10.14
N PHE A 129 2.12 -8.36 9.94
CA PHE A 129 2.24 -7.19 9.07
C PHE A 129 3.34 -6.23 9.52
N VAL A 130 3.39 -5.94 10.81
CA VAL A 130 4.40 -5.06 11.40
C VAL A 130 5.79 -5.69 11.34
N CYS A 131 5.92 -6.99 11.59
CA CYS A 131 7.18 -7.71 11.44
C CYS A 131 7.72 -7.65 10.00
N ILE A 132 6.85 -7.84 9.00
CA ILE A 132 7.24 -7.74 7.60
C ILE A 132 7.57 -6.29 7.22
N GLY A 133 6.75 -5.33 7.64
CA GLY A 133 7.04 -3.90 7.47
C GLY A 133 8.39 -3.49 8.05
N PHE A 134 8.71 -4.00 9.23
CA PHE A 134 10.01 -3.82 9.87
C PHE A 134 11.16 -4.42 9.07
N LEU A 135 11.04 -5.67 8.60
CA LEU A 135 12.07 -6.31 7.76
C LEU A 135 12.29 -5.56 6.45
N VAL A 136 11.21 -5.15 5.78
CA VAL A 136 11.26 -4.34 4.55
C VAL A 136 11.93 -2.98 4.81
N SER A 137 11.65 -2.36 5.97
CA SER A 137 12.25 -1.09 6.38
C SER A 137 13.74 -1.22 6.65
N ILE A 138 14.15 -2.23 7.45
CA ILE A 138 15.57 -2.54 7.69
C ILE A 138 16.29 -2.79 6.38
N TYR A 139 15.70 -3.58 5.49
CA TYR A 139 16.29 -3.88 4.20
C TYR A 139 16.51 -2.59 3.39
N GLY A 140 15.49 -1.72 3.31
CA GLY A 140 15.61 -0.41 2.66
C GLY A 140 16.72 0.46 3.25
N LEU A 141 16.78 0.58 4.58
CA LEU A 141 17.83 1.31 5.29
C LEU A 141 19.22 0.74 5.03
N PHE A 142 19.36 -0.58 5.02
CA PHE A 142 20.64 -1.24 4.75
C PHE A 142 21.11 -0.99 3.31
N THR A 143 20.20 -1.10 2.33
CA THR A 143 20.51 -0.77 0.93
C THR A 143 20.88 0.70 0.73
N PHE A 144 20.29 1.60 1.52
CA PHE A 144 20.60 3.03 1.52
C PHE A 144 21.98 3.35 2.09
N ILE A 145 22.29 2.77 3.25
CA ILE A 145 23.59 2.96 3.92
C ILE A 145 24.73 2.46 3.03
N LEU A 146 24.52 1.30 2.38
CA LEU A 146 25.53 0.64 1.57
C LEU A 146 25.50 1.06 0.09
N GLN A 147 24.52 1.87 -0.32
CA GLN A 147 24.33 2.35 -1.70
C GLN A 147 24.33 1.21 -2.73
N LYS A 148 23.89 0.02 -2.31
CA LYS A 148 23.90 -1.19 -3.13
C LYS A 148 22.81 -2.15 -2.69
N ASN A 149 22.17 -2.78 -3.67
CA ASN A 149 21.24 -3.87 -3.45
C ASN A 149 22.00 -5.17 -3.15
N ILE A 150 22.30 -5.49 -1.89
CA ILE A 150 23.19 -6.63 -1.58
C ILE A 150 22.55 -7.97 -1.90
N ILE A 151 21.30 -8.18 -1.48
CA ILE A 151 20.64 -9.50 -1.59
C ILE A 151 20.34 -9.83 -3.05
N PHE A 152 19.98 -8.83 -3.86
CA PHE A 152 19.53 -9.08 -5.23
C PHE A 152 20.45 -8.50 -6.32
N SER A 153 21.63 -7.96 -5.97
CA SER A 153 22.61 -7.42 -6.96
C SER A 153 23.06 -8.44 -8.01
N HIS A 154 23.01 -9.74 -7.69
CA HIS A 154 23.39 -10.79 -8.61
C HIS A 154 22.29 -11.18 -9.60
N LEU A 155 21.06 -10.72 -9.38
CA LEU A 155 19.93 -11.01 -10.24
C LEU A 155 19.81 -9.89 -11.28
N LEU A 156 19.70 -10.25 -12.56
CA LEU A 156 19.40 -9.28 -13.60
C LEU A 156 17.93 -8.84 -13.46
N PRO A 157 17.65 -7.52 -13.37
CA PRO A 157 16.28 -7.06 -13.35
C PRO A 157 15.58 -7.46 -14.64
N ASN A 158 14.33 -7.89 -14.55
CA ASN A 158 13.53 -8.17 -15.74
C ASN A 158 13.42 -6.91 -16.62
N LYS A 159 13.41 -7.11 -17.95
CA LYS A 159 13.22 -6.06 -18.97
C LYS A 159 11.93 -5.23 -18.79
N SER A 160 11.00 -5.68 -17.95
CA SER A 160 9.74 -5.00 -17.64
C SER A 160 9.86 -3.88 -16.60
N VAL A 161 11.03 -3.74 -15.96
CA VAL A 161 11.27 -2.64 -15.00
C VAL A 161 11.68 -1.40 -15.79
N LEU A 162 10.83 -0.38 -15.79
CA LEU A 162 11.11 0.90 -16.46
C LEU A 162 12.29 1.67 -15.83
N ILE A 163 12.47 1.55 -14.50
CA ILE A 163 13.54 2.24 -13.76
C ILE A 163 14.10 1.27 -12.71
N SER A 164 15.41 1.00 -12.78
CA SER A 164 16.05 0.09 -11.81
C SER A 164 16.00 0.69 -10.38
N PRO A 165 15.91 -0.15 -9.33
CA PRO A 165 15.94 0.33 -7.95
C PRO A 165 17.22 1.12 -7.61
N GLU A 166 18.32 0.82 -8.31
CA GLU A 166 19.63 1.45 -8.14
C GLU A 166 19.59 2.94 -8.50
N VAL A 167 18.82 3.31 -9.54
CA VAL A 167 18.61 4.72 -9.91
C VAL A 167 17.99 5.51 -8.75
N PHE A 168 17.07 4.93 -7.99
CA PHE A 168 16.49 5.61 -6.82
C PHE A 168 17.47 5.72 -5.65
N LEU A 169 18.36 4.74 -5.48
CA LEU A 169 19.44 4.80 -4.48
C LEU A 169 20.43 5.91 -4.82
N GLU A 170 20.79 6.08 -6.09
CA GLU A 170 21.59 7.21 -6.58
C GLU A 170 20.91 8.55 -6.30
N TYR A 171 19.58 8.60 -6.34
CA TYR A 171 18.80 9.77 -5.91
C TYR A 171 18.59 9.85 -4.39
N GLY A 172 19.29 9.04 -3.59
CA GLY A 172 19.18 9.07 -2.14
C GLY A 172 17.82 8.64 -1.59
N ARG A 173 17.06 7.83 -2.33
CA ARG A 173 15.72 7.35 -1.93
C ARG A 173 15.72 5.86 -1.68
N ILE A 174 15.00 5.42 -0.66
CA ILE A 174 14.82 4.00 -0.41
C ILE A 174 13.61 3.45 -1.15
N SER A 175 13.79 2.31 -1.81
CA SER A 175 12.72 1.58 -2.52
C SER A 175 12.57 0.12 -2.08
N SER A 176 13.60 -0.42 -1.40
CA SER A 176 13.59 -1.77 -0.83
C SER A 176 13.17 -2.82 -1.88
N VAL A 177 12.36 -3.79 -1.49
CA VAL A 177 11.77 -4.83 -2.35
C VAL A 177 10.70 -4.32 -3.33
N PHE A 178 10.25 -3.07 -3.21
CA PHE A 178 9.12 -2.52 -3.98
C PHE A 178 9.53 -1.82 -5.29
N THR A 179 10.82 -1.74 -5.63
CA THR A 179 11.43 -1.00 -6.77
C THR A 179 11.21 0.51 -6.80
N ASN A 180 10.07 0.99 -6.29
CA ASN A 180 9.65 2.36 -6.34
C ASN A 180 9.45 2.89 -4.91
N PRO A 181 10.09 4.01 -4.53
CA PRO A 181 9.93 4.62 -3.21
C PRO A 181 8.46 4.94 -2.86
N HIS A 182 7.62 5.29 -3.83
CA HIS A 182 6.19 5.55 -3.61
C HIS A 182 5.43 4.28 -3.20
N LEU A 183 5.71 3.15 -3.84
CA LEU A 183 5.08 1.88 -3.48
C LEU A 183 5.48 1.43 -2.06
N LEU A 184 6.76 1.64 -1.70
CA LEU A 184 7.25 1.42 -0.34
C LEU A 184 6.60 2.38 0.67
N ALA A 185 6.50 3.67 0.33
CA ALA A 185 5.85 4.69 1.14
C ALA A 185 4.40 4.30 1.46
N ILE A 186 3.63 3.90 0.43
CA ILE A 186 2.24 3.45 0.61
C ILE A 186 2.16 2.23 1.52
N PHE A 187 3.04 1.25 1.31
CA PHE A 187 3.11 0.06 2.16
C PHE A 187 3.34 0.41 3.64
N LEU A 188 4.38 1.20 3.91
CA LEU A 188 4.77 1.57 5.26
C LEU A 188 3.76 2.53 5.91
N SER A 189 3.15 3.43 5.13
CA SER A 189 2.11 4.35 5.60
C SER A 189 0.89 3.61 6.16
N ALA A 190 0.56 2.47 5.57
CA ALA A 190 -0.54 1.65 6.06
C ALA A 190 -0.09 0.75 7.24
N ILE A 191 1.18 0.35 7.32
CA ILE A 191 1.69 -0.43 8.46
C ILE A 191 1.91 0.44 9.71
N PHE A 192 2.33 1.69 9.55
CA PHE A 192 2.71 2.56 10.66
C PHE A 192 1.60 2.74 11.72
N PRO A 193 0.31 2.98 11.39
CA PRO A 193 -0.78 2.99 12.36
C PRO A 193 -0.90 1.68 13.15
N LEU A 194 -0.69 0.54 12.48
CA LEU A 194 -0.78 -0.79 13.09
C LEU A 194 0.40 -1.02 14.06
N ALA A 195 1.60 -0.59 13.66
CA ALA A 195 2.80 -0.63 14.50
C ALA A 195 2.65 0.27 15.73
N ALA A 196 2.10 1.48 15.56
CA ALA A 196 1.85 2.42 16.65
C ALA A 196 0.83 1.84 17.64
N TYR A 197 -0.23 1.19 17.15
CA TYR A 197 -1.19 0.49 18.01
C TYR A 197 -0.53 -0.61 18.85
N LEU A 198 0.25 -1.50 18.23
CA LEU A 198 0.92 -2.59 18.93
C LEU A 198 1.92 -2.07 19.96
N TRP A 199 2.58 -0.94 19.69
CA TRP A 199 3.46 -0.25 20.63
C TRP A 199 2.70 0.28 21.85
N LEU A 200 1.64 1.06 21.61
CA LEU A 200 0.86 1.72 22.66
C LEU A 200 0.09 0.72 23.53
N LYS A 201 -0.12 -0.51 23.05
CA LYS A 201 -0.75 -1.60 23.81
C LYS A 201 0.18 -2.25 24.85
N GLN A 202 1.50 -2.09 24.73
CA GLN A 202 2.45 -2.82 25.57
C GLN A 202 2.40 -2.36 27.04
N LYS A 203 2.28 -3.33 27.96
CA LYS A 203 2.30 -3.08 29.42
C LYS A 203 3.70 -3.17 30.03
N ARG A 204 4.58 -3.99 29.46
CA ARG A 204 5.95 -4.23 29.95
C ARG A 204 6.92 -3.27 29.29
N LEU A 205 7.85 -2.70 30.05
CA LEU A 205 8.87 -1.75 29.55
C LEU A 205 9.65 -2.31 28.36
N PHE A 206 10.16 -3.54 28.47
CA PHE A 206 10.92 -4.16 27.38
C PHE A 206 10.11 -4.26 26.08
N GLY A 207 8.87 -4.74 26.17
CA GLY A 207 7.98 -4.79 25.02
C GLY A 207 7.69 -3.39 24.46
N PHE A 208 7.43 -2.43 25.33
CA PHE A 208 7.22 -1.04 24.93
C PHE A 208 8.41 -0.46 24.16
N LEU A 209 9.64 -0.63 24.66
CA LEU A 209 10.85 -0.14 23.99
C LEU A 209 11.10 -0.87 22.67
N LEU A 210 10.90 -2.18 22.62
CA LEU A 210 11.06 -2.96 21.39
C LEU A 210 10.14 -2.44 20.27
N TYR A 211 8.85 -2.27 20.57
CA TYR A 211 7.90 -1.75 19.58
C TYR A 211 8.11 -0.26 19.27
N ALA A 212 8.67 0.54 20.19
CA ALA A 212 9.10 1.91 19.90
C ALA A 212 10.19 1.93 18.83
N VAL A 213 11.22 1.07 18.97
CA VAL A 213 12.31 0.92 18.00
C VAL A 213 11.77 0.47 16.64
N VAL A 214 10.84 -0.48 16.61
CA VAL A 214 10.17 -0.91 15.37
C VAL A 214 9.46 0.27 14.69
N ASN A 215 8.71 1.08 15.43
CA ASN A 215 8.03 2.26 14.88
C ASN A 215 9.02 3.31 14.37
N LEU A 216 10.11 3.57 15.09
CA LEU A 216 11.15 4.51 14.66
C LEU A 216 11.82 4.07 13.37
N ILE A 217 12.09 2.76 13.20
CA ILE A 217 12.67 2.21 11.98
C ILE A 217 11.68 2.34 10.81
N ILE A 218 10.39 2.05 11.01
CA ILE A 218 9.35 2.22 9.98
C ILE A 218 9.21 3.70 9.60
N ALA A 219 9.13 4.60 10.58
CA ALA A 219 9.02 6.05 10.33
C ALA A 219 10.26 6.61 9.64
N GLY A 220 11.47 6.20 10.05
CA GLY A 220 12.72 6.59 9.40
C GLY A 220 12.79 6.10 7.96
N ALA A 221 12.36 4.87 7.70
CA ALA A 221 12.24 4.34 6.34
C ALA A 221 11.23 5.15 5.51
N MET A 222 10.05 5.47 6.06
CA MET A 222 9.07 6.34 5.39
C MET A 222 9.68 7.70 5.01
N ILE A 223 10.33 8.39 5.94
CA ILE A 223 10.95 9.70 5.66
C ILE A 223 12.00 9.59 4.54
N LEU A 224 12.80 8.52 4.53
CA LEU A 224 13.84 8.29 3.50
C LEU A 224 13.29 7.83 2.15
N THR A 225 11.98 7.59 2.02
CA THR A 225 11.36 7.46 0.69
C THR A 225 11.26 8.83 -0.02
N PHE A 226 11.35 9.94 0.71
CA PHE A 226 11.12 11.31 0.23
C PHE A 226 9.86 11.38 -0.64
N SER A 227 8.75 10.99 -0.04
CA SER A 227 7.45 10.87 -0.68
C SER A 227 6.41 11.64 0.14
N LEU A 228 5.70 12.56 -0.53
CA LEU A 228 4.74 13.46 0.10
C LEU A 228 3.61 12.67 0.80
N GLU A 229 3.17 11.56 0.21
CA GLU A 229 2.14 10.72 0.83
C GLU A 229 2.59 10.09 2.14
N SER A 230 3.86 9.72 2.26
CA SER A 230 4.42 9.16 3.50
C SER A 230 4.43 10.21 4.62
N ASP A 231 4.80 11.45 4.30
CA ASP A 231 4.85 12.55 5.25
C ASP A 231 3.45 13.00 5.70
N ILE A 232 2.50 13.10 4.77
CA ILE A 232 1.09 13.37 5.11
C ILE A 232 0.56 12.28 6.06
N CYS A 233 0.87 11.01 5.78
CA CYS A 233 0.47 9.92 6.66
C CYS A 233 1.13 10.03 8.05
N LEU A 234 2.45 10.26 8.12
CA LEU A 234 3.15 10.44 9.38
C LEU A 234 2.53 11.57 10.19
N PHE A 235 2.23 12.70 9.54
CA PHE A 235 1.59 13.83 10.18
C PHE A 235 0.23 13.45 10.79
N VAL A 236 -0.67 12.89 9.97
CA VAL A 236 -2.02 12.53 10.41
C VAL A 236 -2.00 11.50 11.55
N VAL A 237 -1.16 10.47 11.44
CA VAL A 237 -1.09 9.39 12.44
C VAL A 237 -0.46 9.89 13.74
N CYS A 238 0.63 10.65 13.68
CA CYS A 238 1.28 11.21 14.86
C CYS A 238 0.35 12.19 15.59
N VAL A 239 -0.33 13.09 14.87
CA VAL A 239 -1.35 13.99 15.44
C VAL A 239 -2.47 13.18 16.08
N PHE A 240 -3.02 12.20 15.37
CA PHE A 240 -4.06 11.33 15.90
C PHE A 240 -3.63 10.61 17.20
N CYS A 241 -2.42 10.05 17.24
CA CYS A 241 -1.89 9.39 18.43
C CYS A 241 -1.61 10.35 19.59
N LEU A 242 -1.18 11.59 19.32
CA LEU A 242 -0.92 12.61 20.33
C LEU A 242 -2.20 13.13 21.01
N PHE A 243 -3.27 13.31 20.23
CA PHE A 243 -4.52 13.92 20.70
C PHE A 243 -5.62 12.91 21.06
N SER A 244 -5.52 11.65 20.63
CA SER A 244 -6.55 10.66 20.95
C SER A 244 -6.54 10.30 22.44
N ARG A 245 -7.65 10.66 23.11
CA ARG A 245 -7.91 10.33 24.53
C ARG A 245 -7.93 8.82 24.77
N GLU A 246 -8.19 8.01 23.74
CA GLU A 246 -8.25 6.55 23.85
C GLU A 246 -6.89 5.90 24.20
N TYR A 247 -5.77 6.58 23.95
CA TYR A 247 -4.43 6.13 24.35
C TYR A 247 -4.00 6.66 25.73
N GLY A 248 -4.89 7.35 26.44
CA GLY A 248 -4.64 7.95 27.75
C GLY A 248 -4.44 6.97 28.91
N ASN A 249 -4.70 5.66 28.73
CA ASN A 249 -4.54 4.64 29.77
C ASN A 249 -3.10 4.09 29.90
N ILE A 250 -2.15 4.71 29.19
CA ILE A 250 -0.72 4.41 29.32
C ILE A 250 -0.21 5.03 30.63
N SER A 251 0.61 4.30 31.40
CA SER A 251 1.13 4.84 32.66
C SER A 251 1.91 6.15 32.44
N PHE A 252 1.88 7.03 33.46
CA PHE A 252 2.41 8.38 33.40
C PHE A 252 3.83 8.52 32.78
N PRO A 253 4.83 7.67 33.08
CA PRO A 253 6.15 7.80 32.47
C PRO A 253 6.16 7.48 30.97
N TYR A 254 5.43 6.45 30.52
CA TYR A 254 5.37 6.06 29.11
C TYR A 254 4.64 7.10 28.26
N ARG A 255 3.67 7.84 28.84
CA ARG A 255 2.95 8.90 28.14
C ARG A 255 3.87 10.06 27.72
N LYS A 256 4.82 10.45 28.58
CA LYS A 256 5.80 11.51 28.25
C LYS A 256 6.72 11.05 27.11
N ILE A 257 7.30 9.84 27.22
CA ILE A 257 8.19 9.27 26.20
C ILE A 257 7.49 9.18 24.85
N THR A 258 6.26 8.66 24.83
CA THR A 258 5.44 8.53 23.62
C THR A 258 5.23 9.88 22.94
N ARG A 259 4.89 10.92 23.71
CA ARG A 259 4.70 12.28 23.19
C ARG A 259 5.98 12.84 22.59
N ILE A 260 7.10 12.70 23.30
CA ILE A 260 8.42 13.16 22.83
C ILE A 260 8.76 12.50 21.49
N ILE A 261 8.59 11.18 21.37
CA ILE A 261 8.88 10.45 20.14
C ILE A 261 7.98 10.91 18.99
N PHE A 262 6.68 11.04 19.19
CA PHE A 262 5.79 11.50 18.11
C PHE A 262 6.04 12.96 17.71
N ILE A 263 6.33 13.85 18.67
CA ILE A 263 6.72 15.23 18.40
C ILE A 263 8.03 15.26 17.61
N PHE A 264 9.00 14.41 17.97
CA PHE A 264 10.25 14.29 17.24
C PHE A 264 10.04 13.82 15.80
N ILE A 265 9.25 12.77 15.57
CA ILE A 265 8.91 12.28 14.22
C ILE A 265 8.24 13.40 13.39
N LEU A 266 7.28 14.13 13.99
CA LEU A 266 6.62 15.26 13.34
C LEU A 266 7.60 16.37 12.98
N PHE A 267 8.46 16.75 13.92
CA PHE A 267 9.47 17.78 13.72
C PHE A 267 10.39 17.42 12.56
N VAL A 268 10.90 16.18 12.52
CA VAL A 268 11.78 15.71 11.45
C VAL A 268 11.06 15.73 10.09
N SER A 269 9.82 15.24 10.02
CA SER A 269 9.03 15.25 8.77
C SER A 269 8.77 16.69 8.28
N ILE A 270 8.41 17.61 9.16
CA ILE A 270 8.22 19.04 8.82
C ILE A 270 9.54 19.65 8.33
N CYS A 271 10.67 19.37 8.99
CA CYS A 271 11.98 19.85 8.55
C CYS A 271 12.33 19.34 7.15
N VAL A 272 12.11 18.05 6.86
CA VAL A 272 12.35 17.46 5.53
C VAL A 272 11.48 18.12 4.46
N LEU A 273 10.17 18.29 4.72
CA LEU A 273 9.25 18.98 3.81
C LEU A 273 9.63 20.44 3.58
N SER A 274 10.06 21.15 4.64
CA SER A 274 10.44 22.55 4.56
C SER A 274 11.72 22.73 3.74
N VAL A 275 12.72 21.87 3.94
CA VAL A 275 13.97 21.87 3.17
C VAL A 275 13.69 21.53 1.70
N ALA A 276 12.87 20.52 1.42
CA ALA A 276 12.49 20.15 0.06
C ALA A 276 11.70 21.27 -0.64
N GLY A 277 10.71 21.86 0.04
CA GLY A 277 9.90 22.96 -0.48
C GLY A 277 10.71 24.23 -0.74
N PHE A 278 11.63 24.57 0.18
CA PHE A 278 12.55 25.69 0.01
C PHE A 278 13.42 25.49 -1.24
N TYR A 279 14.04 24.32 -1.40
CA TYR A 279 14.88 24.06 -2.57
C TYR A 279 14.10 24.06 -3.89
N LEU A 280 12.88 23.48 -3.92
CA LEU A 280 12.00 23.54 -5.09
C LEU A 280 11.70 24.98 -5.51
N TYR A 281 11.43 25.87 -4.55
CA TYR A 281 11.21 27.29 -4.81
C TYR A 281 12.41 27.96 -5.47
N PHE A 282 13.64 27.73 -4.97
CA PHE A 282 14.85 28.29 -5.57
C PHE A 282 15.14 27.74 -6.97
N LYS A 283 14.89 26.45 -7.18
CA LYS A 283 15.06 25.80 -8.49
C LYS A 283 14.11 26.36 -9.54
N VAL A 284 12.83 26.56 -9.19
CA VAL A 284 11.82 27.15 -10.10
C VAL A 284 12.18 28.60 -10.47
N ASN A 285 12.79 29.34 -9.54
CA ASN A 285 13.21 30.72 -9.76
C ASN A 285 14.60 30.86 -10.43
N ASN A 286 15.19 29.77 -10.95
CA ASN A 286 16.50 29.75 -11.61
C ASN A 286 17.65 30.38 -10.78
N ILE A 287 17.54 30.32 -9.45
CA ILE A 287 18.60 30.83 -8.57
C ILE A 287 19.65 29.71 -8.40
N SER A 288 20.82 29.91 -8.98
CA SER A 288 21.95 28.98 -8.92
C SER A 288 22.47 28.82 -7.49
N TYR A 289 22.07 27.76 -6.79
CA TYR A 289 22.73 27.32 -5.56
C TYR A 289 23.71 26.19 -5.87
N GLY A 290 24.94 26.29 -5.33
CA GLY A 290 25.86 25.16 -5.31
C GLY A 290 25.24 23.96 -4.59
N GLU A 291 25.56 22.74 -5.01
CA GLU A 291 25.10 21.53 -4.33
C GLU A 291 25.63 21.49 -2.89
N SER A 292 24.81 21.88 -1.92
CA SER A 292 25.11 21.64 -0.52
C SER A 292 24.66 20.23 -0.12
N VAL A 293 25.55 19.54 0.60
CA VAL A 293 25.29 18.21 1.13
C VAL A 293 24.50 18.37 2.43
N PHE A 294 23.27 17.87 2.47
CA PHE A 294 22.49 17.74 3.69
C PHE A 294 22.85 16.39 4.35
N LEU A 295 23.44 16.41 5.55
CA LEU A 295 23.77 15.18 6.29
C LEU A 295 24.63 14.16 5.51
N GLY A 296 25.85 14.56 5.14
CA GLY A 296 26.93 13.68 4.65
C GLY A 296 26.75 13.09 3.24
N ARG A 297 25.57 12.55 2.89
CA ARG A 297 25.30 11.82 1.64
C ARG A 297 23.99 12.21 0.93
N ILE A 298 23.08 12.92 1.57
CA ILE A 298 21.83 13.37 0.93
C ILE A 298 22.09 14.72 0.28
N LYS A 299 22.09 14.79 -1.05
CA LYS A 299 22.19 16.08 -1.73
C LYS A 299 20.87 16.84 -1.61
N LEU A 300 20.90 18.16 -1.44
CA LEU A 300 19.67 18.96 -1.46
C LEU A 300 18.92 18.84 -2.81
N SER A 301 19.65 18.65 -3.91
CA SER A 301 19.08 18.35 -5.23
C SER A 301 18.26 17.05 -5.28
N MET A 302 18.58 16.08 -4.41
CA MET A 302 17.84 14.81 -4.28
C MET A 302 16.53 14.98 -3.51
N LEU A 303 16.52 15.83 -2.48
CA LEU A 303 15.33 16.16 -1.69
C LEU A 303 14.25 16.88 -2.51
N ALA A 304 14.62 17.56 -3.58
CA ALA A 304 13.69 18.30 -4.44
C ALA A 304 13.45 17.62 -5.79
N ASN A 305 13.73 16.32 -5.89
CA ASN A 305 13.51 15.59 -7.14
C ASN A 305 11.99 15.58 -7.46
N PRO A 306 11.54 16.15 -8.59
CA PRO A 306 10.12 16.18 -8.96
C PRO A 306 9.53 14.77 -9.14
N HIS A 307 10.37 13.75 -9.36
CA HIS A 307 9.97 12.34 -9.36
C HIS A 307 9.60 11.80 -7.97
N GLY A 308 9.77 12.58 -6.89
CA GLY A 308 9.34 12.23 -5.53
C GLY A 308 8.18 13.05 -4.98
N PHE A 309 7.83 14.17 -5.62
CA PHE A 309 6.90 15.15 -5.08
C PHE A 309 5.62 15.36 -5.90
N SER A 310 5.53 14.87 -7.13
CA SER A 310 4.52 15.42 -8.05
C SER A 310 3.26 14.58 -8.18
N PHE A 311 2.20 15.03 -7.50
CA PHE A 311 0.87 14.97 -8.11
C PHE A 311 0.88 15.91 -9.34
N ARG A 312 0.83 15.34 -10.55
CA ARG A 312 0.93 16.13 -11.80
C ARG A 312 -0.45 16.52 -12.32
N TRP A 313 -0.90 17.74 -12.03
CA TRP A 313 -2.16 18.28 -12.53
C TRP A 313 -2.27 18.24 -14.06
N GLU A 314 -1.16 18.44 -14.77
CA GLU A 314 -1.11 18.32 -16.23
C GLU A 314 -1.46 16.90 -16.70
N SER A 315 -0.96 15.86 -16.03
CA SER A 315 -1.32 14.47 -16.31
C SER A 315 -2.81 14.23 -16.10
N VAL A 316 -3.39 14.83 -15.06
CA VAL A 316 -4.82 14.73 -14.74
C VAL A 316 -5.65 15.36 -15.85
N ILE A 317 -5.35 16.62 -16.22
CA ILE A 317 -6.07 17.35 -17.27
C ILE A 317 -5.97 16.61 -18.61
N LEU A 318 -4.77 16.13 -18.95
CA LEU A 318 -4.54 15.37 -20.17
C LEU A 318 -5.31 14.03 -20.17
N ALA A 319 -5.35 13.33 -19.04
CA ALA A 319 -6.14 12.10 -18.89
C ALA A 319 -7.64 12.37 -19.08
N PHE A 320 -8.18 13.41 -18.45
CA PHE A 320 -9.58 13.81 -18.62
C PHE A 320 -9.90 14.19 -20.06
N LYS A 321 -9.04 14.99 -20.71
CA LYS A 321 -9.22 15.39 -22.11
C LYS A 321 -9.22 14.17 -23.04
N ASN A 322 -8.25 13.27 -22.89
CA ASN A 322 -8.15 12.07 -23.72
C ASN A 322 -9.32 11.11 -23.48
N TRP A 323 -9.77 10.95 -22.24
CA TRP A 323 -10.95 10.16 -21.92
C TRP A 323 -12.23 10.74 -22.55
N PHE A 324 -12.45 12.05 -22.39
CA PHE A 324 -13.63 12.71 -22.93
C PHE A 324 -13.72 12.61 -24.45
N ILE A 325 -12.59 12.75 -25.15
CA ILE A 325 -12.52 12.70 -26.62
C ILE A 325 -12.71 11.28 -27.17
N ASN A 326 -12.14 10.26 -26.53
CA ASN A 326 -12.05 8.92 -27.14
C ASN A 326 -13.12 7.92 -26.69
N SER A 327 -13.75 8.12 -25.52
CA SER A 327 -14.54 7.06 -24.87
C SER A 327 -15.98 7.42 -24.53
N GLY A 328 -16.34 8.72 -24.57
CA GLY A 328 -17.61 9.18 -24.02
C GLY A 328 -17.78 8.85 -22.53
N PHE A 329 -18.96 9.13 -21.98
CA PHE A 329 -19.26 9.02 -20.53
C PHE A 329 -19.30 7.59 -19.95
N GLY A 330 -18.88 6.55 -20.67
CA GLY A 330 -19.18 5.17 -20.33
C GLY A 330 -17.98 4.30 -19.93
N LEU A 331 -17.06 4.09 -20.85
CA LEU A 331 -16.14 2.96 -20.81
C LEU A 331 -14.68 3.43 -20.86
N GLY A 332 -13.78 2.67 -20.22
CA GLY A 332 -12.35 2.93 -20.29
C GLY A 332 -11.81 2.69 -21.70
N ILE A 333 -10.79 3.44 -22.10
CA ILE A 333 -10.16 3.36 -23.43
C ILE A 333 -9.24 2.13 -23.52
N GLY A 334 -8.89 1.54 -22.38
CA GLY A 334 -7.97 0.41 -22.30
C GLY A 334 -6.55 0.82 -22.67
N LYS A 335 -5.73 1.14 -21.68
CA LYS A 335 -4.32 1.43 -21.93
C LYS A 335 -3.49 0.17 -21.78
N ILE A 336 -3.21 -0.57 -22.86
CA ILE A 336 -2.17 -1.60 -22.79
C ILE A 336 -1.30 -1.62 -24.05
N GLU A 337 -0.12 -0.98 -23.88
CA GLU A 337 1.13 -1.22 -24.59
C GLU A 337 1.28 -0.72 -26.03
N ASN A 338 1.83 0.48 -26.16
CA ASN A 338 3.22 0.58 -26.63
C ASN A 338 3.90 1.70 -25.85
N GLY A 339 5.14 1.48 -25.41
CA GLY A 339 5.98 2.49 -24.77
C GLY A 339 6.35 3.67 -25.69
N THR A 340 5.53 3.96 -26.70
CA THR A 340 5.74 4.98 -27.71
C THR A 340 4.41 5.69 -28.00
N ASN A 341 4.43 7.00 -27.73
CA ASN A 341 3.63 8.02 -28.40
C ASN A 341 2.11 8.05 -28.16
N ILE A 342 1.69 8.56 -26.99
CA ILE A 342 0.75 9.72 -26.92
C ILE A 342 1.09 10.59 -25.70
N ILE A 343 1.73 10.01 -24.67
CA ILE A 343 2.15 10.74 -23.47
C ILE A 343 3.61 10.42 -23.17
N GLY A 344 4.53 11.07 -23.88
CA GLY A 344 5.95 11.00 -23.54
C GLY A 344 6.15 11.43 -22.07
N ARG A 345 6.84 10.61 -21.27
CA ARG A 345 7.34 10.94 -19.92
C ARG A 345 6.33 11.29 -18.82
N LEU A 346 5.02 11.29 -19.07
CA LEU A 346 4.03 11.30 -17.98
C LEU A 346 3.55 9.86 -17.75
N THR A 347 4.29 9.13 -16.93
CA THR A 347 3.69 8.04 -16.17
C THR A 347 2.50 8.65 -15.43
N LEU A 348 1.29 8.18 -15.73
CA LEU A 348 0.11 8.56 -14.98
C LEU A 348 0.26 7.86 -13.64
N ASP A 349 0.91 8.55 -12.70
CA ASP A 349 1.25 7.95 -11.42
C ASP A 349 -0.02 7.82 -10.56
N ASN A 350 -1.05 8.64 -10.77
CA ASN A 350 -2.23 8.69 -9.90
C ASN A 350 -3.28 7.61 -10.24
N PHE A 351 -3.72 6.82 -9.24
CA PHE A 351 -4.73 5.75 -9.44
C PHE A 351 -6.00 6.24 -10.11
N TYR A 352 -6.55 7.39 -9.72
CA TYR A 352 -7.83 7.87 -10.28
C TYR A 352 -7.74 8.19 -11.77
N CYS A 353 -6.59 8.71 -12.21
CA CYS A 353 -6.37 9.00 -13.62
C CYS A 353 -6.19 7.72 -14.43
N THR A 354 -5.43 6.77 -13.91
CA THR A 354 -5.29 5.47 -14.57
C THR A 354 -6.59 4.70 -14.56
N SER A 355 -7.31 4.67 -13.45
CA SER A 355 -8.62 4.03 -13.32
C SER A 355 -9.64 4.63 -14.30
N LEU A 356 -9.66 5.97 -14.44
CA LEU A 356 -10.55 6.64 -15.40
C LEU A 356 -10.20 6.25 -16.84
N LEU A 357 -8.92 6.21 -17.18
CA LEU A 357 -8.45 5.86 -18.52
C LEU A 357 -8.61 4.36 -18.85
N GLU A 358 -8.33 3.48 -17.89
CA GLU A 358 -8.36 2.02 -18.07
C GLU A 358 -9.76 1.44 -17.94
N TYR A 359 -10.52 1.88 -16.93
CA TYR A 359 -11.79 1.28 -16.55
C TYR A 359 -13.01 2.19 -16.76
N GLY A 360 -12.79 3.49 -17.00
CA GLY A 360 -13.84 4.45 -17.27
C GLY A 360 -14.47 5.06 -16.02
N PHE A 361 -15.27 6.11 -16.24
CA PHE A 361 -15.87 6.91 -15.17
C PHE A 361 -16.68 6.09 -14.17
N TRP A 362 -17.52 5.16 -14.63
CA TRP A 362 -18.37 4.36 -13.74
C TRP A 362 -17.56 3.47 -12.81
N ALA A 363 -16.51 2.80 -13.32
CA ALA A 363 -15.64 1.97 -12.49
C ALA A 363 -14.90 2.82 -11.45
N THR A 364 -14.39 3.99 -11.84
CA THR A 364 -13.73 4.92 -10.91
C THR A 364 -14.69 5.45 -9.85
N ALA A 365 -15.91 5.83 -10.23
CA ALA A 365 -16.95 6.31 -9.32
C ALA A 365 -17.37 5.23 -8.31
N VAL A 366 -17.53 3.99 -8.75
CA VAL A 366 -17.84 2.86 -7.85
C VAL A 366 -16.67 2.58 -6.91
N MET A 367 -15.42 2.66 -7.37
CA MET A 367 -14.26 2.51 -6.48
C MET A 367 -14.20 3.61 -5.41
N LEU A 368 -14.49 4.86 -5.78
CA LEU A 368 -14.65 5.96 -4.82
C LEU A 368 -15.79 5.69 -3.82
N ALA A 369 -16.91 5.12 -4.28
CA ALA A 369 -18.01 4.73 -3.41
C ALA A 369 -17.63 3.58 -2.46
N VAL A 370 -16.82 2.61 -2.90
CA VAL A 370 -16.23 1.57 -2.04
C VAL A 370 -15.41 2.23 -0.92
N PHE A 371 -14.57 3.22 -1.26
CA PHE A 371 -13.75 3.95 -0.29
C PHE A 371 -14.60 4.72 0.71
N ALA A 372 -15.56 5.50 0.22
CA ALA A 372 -16.50 6.23 1.06
C ALA A 372 -17.26 5.29 2.01
N SER A 373 -17.67 4.10 1.52
CA SER A 373 -18.35 3.10 2.34
C SER A 373 -17.43 2.50 3.41
N PHE A 374 -16.14 2.28 3.14
CA PHE A 374 -15.19 1.87 4.17
C PHE A 374 -15.06 2.94 5.25
N VAL A 375 -14.81 4.18 4.85
CA VAL A 375 -14.66 5.32 5.76
C VAL A 375 -15.91 5.49 6.63
N PHE A 376 -17.09 5.45 6.03
CA PHE A 376 -18.36 5.54 6.75
C PHE A 376 -18.53 4.39 7.76
N ASN A 377 -18.21 3.15 7.37
CA ASN A 377 -18.28 1.99 8.26
C ASN A 377 -17.30 2.09 9.44
N ILE A 378 -16.10 2.63 9.22
CA ILE A 378 -15.12 2.93 10.27
C ILE A 378 -15.69 3.96 11.24
N PHE A 379 -16.16 5.11 10.74
CA PHE A 379 -16.69 6.17 11.59
C PHE A 379 -17.92 5.75 12.39
N LYS A 380 -18.82 4.96 11.79
CA LYS A 380 -20.02 4.42 12.47
C LYS A 380 -19.66 3.49 13.63
N ASN A 381 -18.56 2.74 13.52
CA ASN A 381 -18.16 1.74 14.49
C ASN A 381 -16.91 2.13 15.32
N LYS A 382 -16.38 3.35 15.16
CA LYS A 382 -15.14 3.79 15.81
C LYS A 382 -15.19 3.68 17.34
N ASN A 383 -16.34 3.99 17.94
CA ASN A 383 -16.52 3.97 19.39
C ASN A 383 -16.70 2.55 19.95
N LYS A 384 -16.92 1.55 19.09
CA LYS A 384 -17.17 0.17 19.53
C LYS A 384 -15.87 -0.57 19.86
N HIS A 385 -14.79 -0.28 19.13
CA HIS A 385 -13.52 -0.96 19.35
C HIS A 385 -12.32 -0.20 18.74
N LYS A 386 -11.24 -0.04 19.51
CA LYS A 386 -10.03 0.68 19.08
C LYS A 386 -9.39 0.10 17.81
N LEU A 387 -9.41 -1.22 17.66
CA LEU A 387 -8.91 -1.90 16.45
C LEU A 387 -9.62 -1.44 15.17
N VAL A 388 -10.93 -1.17 15.21
CA VAL A 388 -11.68 -0.68 14.04
C VAL A 388 -11.12 0.65 13.57
N LEU A 389 -10.84 1.54 14.53
CA LEU A 389 -10.27 2.86 14.25
C LEU A 389 -8.85 2.77 13.69
N ILE A 390 -7.97 1.96 14.29
CA ILE A 390 -6.58 1.76 13.82
C ILE A 390 -6.50 1.15 12.42
N MET A 391 -7.25 0.06 12.19
CA MET A 391 -7.32 -0.56 10.86
C MET A 391 -7.93 0.41 9.84
N GLY A 392 -8.89 1.21 10.27
CA GLY A 392 -9.48 2.26 9.45
C GLY A 392 -8.48 3.35 9.06
N VAL A 393 -7.68 3.85 10.02
CA VAL A 393 -6.60 4.81 9.73
C VAL A 393 -5.59 4.22 8.75
N SER A 394 -5.21 2.94 8.92
CA SER A 394 -4.32 2.23 7.99
C SER A 394 -4.89 2.14 6.56
N ILE A 395 -6.17 1.82 6.41
CA ILE A 395 -6.86 1.82 5.10
C ILE A 395 -6.92 3.24 4.51
N CYS A 396 -7.23 4.26 5.32
CA CYS A 396 -7.25 5.65 4.86
C CYS A 396 -5.87 6.14 4.41
N SER A 397 -4.79 5.77 5.12
CA SER A 397 -3.41 6.08 4.72
C SER A 397 -3.08 5.49 3.36
N PHE A 398 -3.50 4.24 3.11
CA PHE A 398 -3.35 3.61 1.81
C PHE A 398 -4.09 4.40 0.71
N PHE A 399 -5.30 4.90 1.00
CA PHE A 399 -6.06 5.74 0.06
C PHE A 399 -5.40 7.09 -0.23
N VAL A 400 -4.79 7.74 0.77
CA VAL A 400 -3.97 8.94 0.54
C VAL A 400 -2.85 8.61 -0.45
N GLY A 401 -2.20 7.46 -0.28
CA GLY A 401 -1.21 6.93 -1.22
C GLY A 401 -1.71 6.76 -2.66
N MET A 402 -2.96 6.30 -2.83
CA MET A 402 -3.58 6.11 -4.15
C MET A 402 -3.76 7.42 -4.94
N PHE A 403 -3.73 8.59 -4.28
CA PHE A 403 -3.75 9.86 -5.00
C PHE A 403 -2.44 10.13 -5.76
N PHE A 404 -1.32 9.55 -5.32
CA PHE A 404 0.02 9.82 -5.83
C PHE A 404 0.63 8.67 -6.64
N CYS A 405 0.24 7.44 -6.34
CA CYS A 405 0.67 6.25 -7.08
C CYS A 405 -0.53 5.33 -7.38
N GLU A 406 -0.35 4.34 -8.25
CA GLU A 406 -1.33 3.28 -8.51
C GLU A 406 -0.93 1.97 -7.81
N PRO A 407 -1.17 1.84 -6.48
CA PRO A 407 -0.63 0.74 -5.71
C PRO A 407 -1.32 -0.60 -6.02
N LEU A 408 -2.55 -0.58 -6.55
CA LEU A 408 -3.33 -1.80 -6.78
C LEU A 408 -2.82 -2.65 -7.94
N HIS A 409 -1.97 -2.14 -8.84
CA HIS A 409 -1.27 -3.01 -9.81
C HIS A 409 -0.17 -3.84 -9.12
N HIS A 410 0.43 -3.34 -8.04
CA HIS A 410 1.48 -4.05 -7.31
C HIS A 410 0.87 -5.18 -6.45
N PRO A 411 1.24 -6.46 -6.67
CA PRO A 411 0.59 -7.61 -6.00
C PRO A 411 0.60 -7.50 -4.48
N THR A 412 1.71 -7.07 -3.89
CA THR A 412 1.88 -6.92 -2.44
C THR A 412 0.89 -5.92 -1.85
N LEU A 413 0.76 -4.75 -2.46
CA LEU A 413 -0.10 -3.66 -1.98
C LEU A 413 -1.57 -4.02 -2.18
N ARG A 414 -1.91 -4.64 -3.31
CA ARG A 414 -3.25 -5.16 -3.59
C ARG A 414 -3.65 -6.24 -2.58
N ILE A 415 -2.81 -7.24 -2.35
CA ILE A 415 -3.04 -8.31 -1.37
C ILE A 415 -3.18 -7.71 0.03
N PHE A 416 -2.27 -6.81 0.43
CA PHE A 416 -2.31 -6.15 1.73
C PHE A 416 -3.62 -5.38 1.95
N PHE A 417 -3.96 -4.49 1.02
CA PHE A 417 -5.14 -3.64 1.09
C PHE A 417 -6.42 -4.45 1.23
N TRP A 418 -6.67 -5.39 0.30
CA TRP A 418 -7.89 -6.18 0.32
C TRP A 418 -7.96 -7.13 1.52
N SER A 419 -6.80 -7.57 2.03
CA SER A 419 -6.76 -8.38 3.24
C SER A 419 -7.15 -7.58 4.48
N LEU A 420 -6.61 -6.38 4.62
CA LEU A 420 -6.95 -5.48 5.73
C LEU A 420 -8.44 -5.08 5.67
N ALA A 421 -8.95 -4.76 4.49
CA ALA A 421 -10.35 -4.45 4.23
C ALA A 421 -11.29 -5.62 4.56
N GLY A 422 -10.93 -6.84 4.16
CA GLY A 422 -11.69 -8.06 4.46
C GLY A 422 -11.71 -8.37 5.95
N MET A 423 -10.55 -8.29 6.61
CA MET A 423 -10.45 -8.48 8.07
C MET A 423 -11.28 -7.44 8.84
N LEU A 424 -11.20 -6.17 8.46
CA LEU A 424 -11.97 -5.09 9.09
C LEU A 424 -13.48 -5.35 8.98
N THR A 425 -13.94 -5.71 7.78
CA THR A 425 -15.36 -5.97 7.52
C THR A 425 -15.85 -7.16 8.32
N GLY A 426 -15.10 -8.28 8.31
CA GLY A 426 -15.43 -9.46 9.10
C GLY A 426 -15.44 -9.18 10.61
N PHE A 427 -14.54 -8.33 11.10
CA PHE A 427 -14.51 -7.91 12.50
C PHE A 427 -15.68 -7.03 12.92
N ILE A 428 -16.04 -6.04 12.09
CA ILE A 428 -17.22 -5.19 12.32
C ILE A 428 -18.48 -6.06 12.36
N ASN A 429 -18.60 -7.04 11.45
CA ASN A 429 -19.72 -7.98 11.45
C ASN A 429 -19.78 -8.85 12.71
N ALA A 430 -18.62 -9.23 13.26
CA ALA A 430 -18.55 -9.98 14.50
C ALA A 430 -19.03 -9.14 15.70
N ILE A 431 -18.55 -7.90 15.84
CA ILE A 431 -18.91 -7.01 16.96
C ILE A 431 -20.36 -6.52 16.88
N THR A 432 -20.95 -6.42 15.68
CA THR A 432 -22.33 -5.97 15.53
C THR A 432 -23.37 -7.05 15.83
N ARG A 433 -22.97 -8.32 15.86
CA ARG A 433 -23.84 -9.46 16.17
C ARG A 433 -23.83 -9.83 17.66
N THR A 434 -22.80 -9.41 18.40
CA THR A 434 -22.71 -9.50 19.86
C THR A 434 -23.36 -8.28 20.49
#